data_AF-A0A9P5WKU3-F1
#
_entry.id   AF-A0A9P5WKU3-F1
#
_cell.length_a   1.000
_cell.length_b   1.000
_cell.length_c   1.000
_cell.angle_alpha   90.00
_cell.angle_beta   90.00
_cell.angle_gamma   90.00
#
_symmetry.space_group_name_H-M   'P 1'
#
loop_
_entity.id
_entity.type
_entity.pdbx_description
1 polymer ?
#
loop_
_entity_poly.entity_id
_entity_poly.type
_entity_poly.pdbx_seq_one_letter_code
_entity_poly.pdbx_strand_id
1 'polypeptide(L)'
;MATYIRTLARMAVRASKPLPMCNARQAPAVLVARQYHAFRSTQIVFKGKKHAIVDEDDEELEAELQELEKEKREQEALERGESLDDSSESSSAGSESKFQELYDNIITHTSASSQHHELPHHPALFHLTQAVSTKEQAEQLPQAVKQWRLKKLPITIFVTNKLIHTVCKAGSPETAIELLGDRETYGLSPGQSTMRRVIRSFVKEIAASEGHESEEALGKLDGAFKAMALIPYYNLKADDAAVYANLVRGSLLYGGEEGLRRATVTMDEYLLIDGEREKPLTPRRAAEIVAASEQLTKAYEANGDTNKADNLKKHTEQWRKSL
;
A
#
# COMPACT_ATOMS: atom_id res chain seq x y z
N MET A 1 -36.43 24.65 17.16
CA MET A 1 -36.20 23.52 16.22
C MET A 1 -35.84 22.20 16.89
N ALA A 2 -35.53 22.13 18.19
CA ALA A 2 -35.24 20.87 18.91
C ALA A 2 -36.47 20.07 19.39
N THR A 3 -37.69 20.56 19.13
CA THR A 3 -38.96 19.90 19.53
C THR A 3 -39.65 19.17 18.39
N TYR A 4 -39.24 19.36 17.14
CA TYR A 4 -39.86 18.74 15.96
C TYR A 4 -39.29 17.33 15.64
N ILE A 5 -38.05 17.05 16.07
CA ILE A 5 -37.36 15.77 15.81
C ILE A 5 -37.83 14.65 16.76
N ARG A 6 -38.33 14.99 17.97
CA ARG A 6 -38.82 13.98 18.95
C ARG A 6 -40.20 13.39 18.60
N THR A 7 -40.97 14.05 17.75
CA THR A 7 -42.32 13.58 17.34
C THR A 7 -42.29 12.58 16.19
N LEU A 8 -41.27 12.61 15.32
CA LEU A 8 -41.14 11.63 14.23
C LEU A 8 -40.64 10.25 14.69
N ALA A 9 -39.82 10.21 15.76
CA ALA A 9 -39.32 8.95 16.32
C ALA A 9 -40.37 8.10 17.05
N ARG A 10 -41.55 8.66 17.40
CA ARG A 10 -42.63 7.92 18.08
C ARG A 10 -43.72 7.38 17.13
N MET A 11 -43.78 7.85 15.89
CA MET A 11 -44.76 7.37 14.90
C MET A 11 -44.30 6.13 14.12
N ALA A 12 -43.01 5.80 14.14
CA ALA A 12 -42.48 4.61 13.47
C ALA A 12 -42.61 3.30 14.29
N VAL A 13 -43.06 3.36 15.55
CA VAL A 13 -43.11 2.19 16.47
C VAL A 13 -44.51 1.56 16.58
N ARG A 14 -45.50 1.99 15.78
CA ARG A 14 -46.90 1.50 15.90
C ARG A 14 -47.53 0.91 14.63
N ALA A 15 -46.72 0.42 13.70
CA ALA A 15 -47.24 -0.29 12.51
C ALA A 15 -46.42 -1.55 12.17
N SER A 16 -46.44 -2.57 13.03
CA SER A 16 -46.20 -3.96 12.61
C SER A 16 -46.78 -4.93 13.65
N LYS A 17 -47.97 -5.46 13.36
CA LYS A 17 -48.47 -6.67 14.02
C LYS A 17 -47.81 -7.89 13.35
N PRO A 18 -47.29 -8.88 14.09
CA PRO A 18 -46.76 -10.10 13.50
C PRO A 18 -47.91 -11.03 13.07
N LEU A 19 -47.85 -11.52 11.84
CA LEU A 19 -48.67 -12.63 11.34
C LEU A 19 -48.09 -13.97 11.82
N PRO A 20 -48.92 -15.03 11.94
CA PRO A 20 -48.50 -16.32 12.48
C PRO A 20 -47.58 -17.06 11.50
N MET A 21 -46.44 -17.47 12.05
CA MET A 21 -45.38 -18.29 11.45
C MET A 21 -45.92 -19.59 10.85
N CYS A 22 -45.80 -19.72 9.53
CA CYS A 22 -45.73 -21.02 8.87
C CYS A 22 -44.26 -21.50 8.98
N ASN A 23 -44.05 -22.66 9.61
CA ASN A 23 -42.73 -23.24 9.85
C ASN A 23 -42.09 -23.72 8.53
N ALA A 24 -41.42 -22.81 7.83
CA ALA A 24 -40.33 -23.17 6.92
C ALA A 24 -39.02 -23.01 7.70
N ARG A 25 -38.30 -24.12 7.91
CA ARG A 25 -36.95 -24.14 8.49
C ARG A 25 -36.02 -23.25 7.65
N GLN A 26 -35.85 -22.00 8.07
CA GLN A 26 -34.74 -21.17 7.63
C GLN A 26 -33.51 -21.61 8.41
N ALA A 27 -32.55 -22.19 7.69
CA ALA A 27 -31.20 -22.39 8.19
C ALA A 27 -30.58 -21.02 8.51
N PRO A 28 -29.78 -20.92 9.59
CA PRO A 28 -29.17 -19.65 9.98
C PRO A 28 -28.24 -19.12 8.88
N ALA A 29 -28.36 -17.83 8.57
CA ALA A 29 -27.50 -17.06 7.67
C ALA A 29 -26.10 -16.82 8.27
N VAL A 30 -25.44 -17.90 8.70
CA VAL A 30 -24.04 -17.99 9.14
C VAL A 30 -23.28 -19.05 8.31
N LEU A 31 -23.89 -19.56 7.23
CA LEU A 31 -23.31 -20.61 6.39
C LEU A 31 -23.45 -20.34 4.89
N VAL A 32 -22.96 -19.19 4.41
CA VAL A 32 -22.52 -19.04 3.00
C VAL A 32 -21.07 -18.56 2.98
N ALA A 33 -20.24 -19.22 3.79
CA ALA A 33 -18.79 -19.09 3.77
C ALA A 33 -18.14 -20.48 3.84
N ARG A 34 -18.68 -21.46 3.10
CA ARG A 34 -18.08 -22.80 2.97
C ARG A 34 -18.42 -23.44 1.64
N GLN A 35 -17.71 -23.05 0.57
CA GLN A 35 -17.43 -23.95 -0.56
C GLN A 35 -16.29 -23.44 -1.48
N TYR A 36 -15.18 -22.94 -0.90
CA TYR A 36 -13.90 -22.83 -1.61
C TYR A 36 -12.76 -23.37 -0.74
N HIS A 37 -12.80 -24.67 -0.46
CA HIS A 37 -11.70 -25.43 0.16
C HIS A 37 -10.68 -25.93 -0.87
N ALA A 38 -10.27 -25.09 -1.82
CA ALA A 38 -9.23 -25.45 -2.81
C ALA A 38 -7.90 -24.69 -2.65
N PHE A 39 -7.82 -23.70 -1.77
CA PHE A 39 -6.53 -23.15 -1.32
C PHE A 39 -6.31 -23.57 0.13
N ARG A 40 -5.72 -24.74 0.32
CA ARG A 40 -5.01 -25.00 1.57
C ARG A 40 -3.93 -23.94 1.66
N SER A 41 -4.02 -23.04 2.63
CA SER A 41 -2.81 -22.47 3.19
C SER A 41 -1.97 -23.67 3.61
N THR A 42 -0.77 -23.78 3.05
CA THR A 42 0.25 -24.63 3.66
C THR A 42 0.52 -24.03 5.04
N GLN A 43 -0.27 -24.44 6.04
CA GLN A 43 0.20 -24.43 7.41
C GLN A 43 1.36 -25.42 7.44
N ILE A 44 2.55 -24.91 7.17
CA ILE A 44 3.78 -25.56 7.53
C ILE A 44 3.74 -25.61 9.05
N VAL A 45 3.43 -26.80 9.59
CA VAL A 45 3.54 -27.09 11.01
C VAL A 45 5.02 -27.01 11.36
N PHE A 46 5.48 -25.82 11.72
CA PHE A 46 6.81 -25.63 12.33
C PHE A 46 6.77 -26.24 13.73
N LYS A 47 7.21 -27.50 13.83
CA LYS A 47 7.48 -28.14 15.11
C LYS A 47 8.65 -27.44 15.79
N GLY A 48 8.34 -26.66 16.82
CA GLY A 48 9.12 -26.50 18.05
C GLY A 48 10.64 -26.47 17.91
N LYS A 49 11.17 -25.37 17.39
CA LYS A 49 12.43 -24.80 17.89
C LYS A 49 12.10 -23.42 18.41
N LYS A 50 12.52 -23.11 19.63
CA LYS A 50 12.57 -21.74 20.16
C LYS A 50 13.60 -20.97 19.31
N HIS A 51 13.22 -20.57 18.10
CA HIS A 51 13.85 -19.43 17.48
C HIS A 51 13.38 -18.23 18.29
N ALA A 52 14.32 -17.39 18.69
CA ALA A 52 14.01 -16.05 19.15
C ALA A 52 13.02 -15.46 18.13
N ILE A 53 11.88 -14.98 18.62
CA ILE A 53 10.97 -14.17 17.84
C ILE A 53 11.75 -12.87 17.62
N VAL A 54 12.61 -12.86 16.60
CA VAL A 54 12.96 -11.63 15.92
C VAL A 54 11.68 -11.32 15.17
N ASP A 55 11.01 -10.24 15.57
CA ASP A 55 9.75 -9.84 14.95
C ASP A 55 10.02 -9.71 13.43
N GLU A 56 9.20 -10.33 12.57
CA GLU A 56 9.37 -10.24 11.11
C GLU A 56 9.43 -8.78 10.63
N ASP A 57 8.88 -7.87 11.44
CA ASP A 57 8.98 -6.42 11.29
C ASP A 57 10.43 -5.91 11.37
N ASP A 58 11.33 -6.53 12.14
CA ASP A 58 12.73 -6.11 12.35
C ASP A 58 13.64 -6.50 11.17
N GLU A 59 13.50 -7.71 10.60
CA GLU A 59 14.27 -8.12 9.41
C GLU A 59 13.86 -7.29 8.18
N GLU A 60 12.58 -7.00 8.04
CA GLU A 60 12.08 -6.10 7.00
C GLU A 60 12.55 -4.66 7.24
N LEU A 61 12.67 -4.24 8.51
CA LEU A 61 13.22 -2.94 8.89
C LEU A 61 14.69 -2.80 8.48
N GLU A 62 15.50 -3.83 8.74
CA GLU A 62 16.92 -3.87 8.38
C GLU A 62 17.10 -3.78 6.86
N ALA A 63 16.26 -4.49 6.10
CA ALA A 63 16.28 -4.42 4.64
C ALA A 63 15.89 -3.01 4.12
N GLU A 64 14.86 -2.38 4.70
CA GLU A 64 14.51 -0.99 4.36
C GLU A 64 15.61 0.01 4.73
N LEU A 65 16.28 -0.18 5.87
CA LEU A 65 17.39 0.67 6.30
C LEU A 65 18.58 0.56 5.35
N GLN A 66 18.96 -0.66 4.95
CA GLN A 66 20.04 -0.87 3.99
C GLN A 66 19.74 -0.23 2.63
N GLU A 67 18.48 -0.29 2.19
CA GLU A 67 18.05 0.37 0.95
C GLU A 67 18.10 1.90 1.07
N LEU A 68 17.63 2.47 2.17
CA LEU A 68 17.70 3.92 2.40
C LEU A 68 19.13 4.42 2.53
N GLU A 69 20.02 3.66 3.18
CA GLU A 69 21.45 3.98 3.24
C GLU A 69 22.08 3.94 1.85
N LYS A 70 21.64 3.02 0.98
CA LYS A 70 22.09 2.96 -0.40
C LYS A 70 21.61 4.16 -1.21
N GLU A 71 20.31 4.49 -1.14
CA GLU A 71 19.75 5.68 -1.81
C GLU A 71 20.43 6.97 -1.32
N LYS A 72 20.70 7.08 -0.02
CA LYS A 72 21.42 8.21 0.57
C LYS A 72 22.86 8.31 0.05
N ARG A 73 23.59 7.18 -0.03
CA ARG A 73 24.94 7.17 -0.63
C ARG A 73 24.92 7.58 -2.10
N GLU A 74 23.93 7.11 -2.86
CA GLU A 74 23.77 7.47 -4.28
C GLU A 74 23.51 8.98 -4.44
N GLN A 75 22.68 9.58 -3.59
CA GLN A 75 22.43 11.03 -3.58
C GLN A 75 23.68 11.83 -3.15
N GLU A 76 24.38 11.41 -2.09
CA GLU A 76 25.60 12.08 -1.63
C GLU A 76 26.74 12.00 -2.66
N ALA A 77 26.80 10.93 -3.47
CA ALA A 77 27.75 10.81 -4.58
C ALA A 77 27.43 11.80 -5.70
N LEU A 78 26.15 11.95 -6.05
CA LEU A 78 25.68 12.95 -7.01
C LEU A 78 26.00 14.39 -6.56
N GLU A 79 25.78 14.70 -5.28
CA GLU A 79 26.06 16.04 -4.73
C GLU A 79 27.55 16.37 -4.67
N ARG A 80 28.41 15.37 -4.46
CA ARG A 80 29.88 15.55 -4.47
C ARG A 80 30.47 15.72 -5.87
N GLY A 81 29.65 15.60 -6.92
CA GLY A 81 30.14 15.59 -8.30
C GLY A 81 31.08 14.40 -8.56
N GLU A 82 31.04 13.38 -7.70
CA GLU A 82 31.68 12.11 -7.96
C GLU A 82 30.85 11.41 -9.03
N SER A 83 31.23 11.64 -10.29
CA SER A 83 30.78 10.77 -11.37
C SER A 83 31.16 9.34 -10.98
N LEU A 84 30.17 8.48 -10.76
CA LEU A 84 30.33 7.03 -10.65
C LEU A 84 30.71 6.41 -12.01
N ASP A 85 31.60 7.08 -12.75
CA ASP A 85 32.21 6.61 -13.98
C ASP A 85 33.44 5.78 -13.64
N ASP A 86 33.21 4.59 -13.07
CA ASP A 86 34.12 3.47 -13.29
C ASP A 86 33.39 2.11 -13.30
N SER A 87 32.19 2.10 -13.91
CA SER A 87 31.61 0.86 -14.42
C SER A 87 30.72 1.11 -15.63
N SER A 88 31.34 1.02 -16.79
CA SER A 88 30.72 0.66 -18.07
C SER A 88 29.47 1.44 -18.48
N GLU A 89 29.66 2.41 -19.37
CA GLU A 89 28.75 2.65 -20.48
C GLU A 89 28.60 1.34 -21.30
N SER A 90 27.85 0.39 -20.76
CA SER A 90 27.38 -0.79 -21.47
C SER A 90 25.88 -0.62 -21.69
N SER A 91 25.56 -0.02 -22.84
CA SER A 91 24.31 -0.21 -23.58
C SER A 91 23.02 -0.27 -22.76
N SER A 92 22.28 0.82 -22.67
CA SER A 92 20.85 0.79 -22.30
C SER A 92 20.07 -0.29 -23.11
N ALA A 93 20.50 -0.54 -24.36
CA ALA A 93 20.00 -1.61 -25.24
C ALA A 93 20.10 -3.03 -24.65
N GLY A 94 21.09 -3.30 -23.77
CA GLY A 94 21.26 -4.63 -23.17
C GLY A 94 20.23 -4.96 -22.09
N SER A 95 19.76 -3.95 -21.35
CA SER A 95 18.74 -4.14 -20.31
C SER A 95 17.35 -4.35 -20.91
N GLU A 96 17.03 -3.62 -21.98
CA GLU A 96 15.78 -3.74 -22.72
C GLU A 96 15.67 -5.13 -23.40
N SER A 97 16.75 -5.61 -24.03
CA SER A 97 16.82 -6.96 -24.60
C SER A 97 16.56 -8.04 -23.53
N LYS A 98 17.20 -7.90 -22.36
CA LYS A 98 17.06 -8.89 -21.27
C LYS A 98 15.64 -8.95 -20.70
N PHE A 99 14.98 -7.80 -20.52
CA PHE A 99 13.59 -7.77 -20.07
C PHE A 99 12.69 -8.47 -21.08
N GLN A 100 12.80 -8.11 -22.36
CA GLN A 100 11.95 -8.65 -23.42
C GLN A 100 12.14 -10.16 -23.58
N GLU A 101 13.37 -10.66 -23.54
CA GLU A 101 13.67 -12.10 -23.58
C GLU A 101 13.00 -12.87 -22.43
N LEU A 102 13.07 -12.35 -21.20
CA LEU A 102 12.44 -12.96 -20.03
C LEU A 102 10.91 -12.89 -20.10
N TYR A 103 10.38 -11.77 -20.60
CA TYR A 103 8.95 -11.58 -20.79
C TYR A 103 8.39 -12.57 -21.82
N ASP A 104 9.01 -12.63 -23.01
CA ASP A 104 8.61 -13.54 -24.08
C ASP A 104 8.77 -15.00 -23.65
N ASN A 105 9.81 -15.33 -22.88
CA ASN A 105 9.96 -16.66 -22.30
C ASN A 105 8.73 -17.02 -21.43
N ILE A 106 8.33 -16.14 -20.50
CA ILE A 106 7.15 -16.39 -19.66
C ILE A 106 5.90 -16.52 -20.52
N ILE A 107 5.62 -15.59 -21.43
CA ILE A 107 4.41 -15.59 -22.25
C ILE A 107 4.32 -16.84 -23.13
N THR A 108 5.41 -17.23 -23.79
CA THR A 108 5.45 -18.43 -24.66
C THR A 108 5.26 -19.72 -23.86
N HIS A 109 5.91 -19.85 -22.71
CA HIS A 109 5.87 -21.08 -21.89
C HIS A 109 4.60 -21.17 -21.03
N THR A 110 3.86 -20.06 -20.87
CA THR A 110 2.57 -20.03 -20.16
C THR A 110 1.35 -19.96 -21.09
N SER A 111 1.55 -19.97 -22.40
CA SER A 111 0.45 -19.99 -23.37
C SER A 111 -0.43 -21.24 -23.23
N ALA A 112 -1.70 -21.15 -23.67
CA ALA A 112 -2.66 -22.26 -23.54
C ALA A 112 -2.21 -23.55 -24.26
N SER A 113 -1.42 -23.43 -25.33
CA SER A 113 -0.90 -24.53 -26.14
C SER A 113 0.33 -25.23 -25.58
N SER A 114 1.03 -24.62 -24.61
CA SER A 114 2.30 -25.17 -24.11
C SER A 114 2.09 -26.41 -23.26
N GLN A 115 2.91 -27.44 -23.50
CA GLN A 115 2.81 -28.70 -22.76
C GLN A 115 3.31 -28.51 -21.32
N HIS A 116 2.81 -29.33 -20.38
CA HIS A 116 3.16 -29.18 -18.96
C HIS A 116 4.66 -29.30 -18.63
N HIS A 117 5.45 -29.94 -19.49
CA HIS A 117 6.89 -30.08 -19.31
C HIS A 117 7.69 -28.84 -19.77
N GLU A 118 7.04 -27.90 -20.44
CA GLU A 118 7.61 -26.65 -20.95
C GLU A 118 7.23 -25.46 -20.04
N LEU A 119 6.90 -25.69 -18.77
CA LEU A 119 6.60 -24.58 -17.86
C LEU A 119 7.88 -23.78 -17.56
N PRO A 120 7.78 -22.45 -17.44
CA PRO A 120 8.93 -21.63 -17.11
C PRO A 120 9.48 -22.04 -15.73
N HIS A 121 10.80 -21.97 -15.58
CA HIS A 121 11.43 -22.23 -14.30
C HIS A 121 10.86 -21.29 -13.22
N HIS A 122 10.68 -21.81 -12.01
CA HIS A 122 10.08 -21.06 -10.89
C HIS A 122 10.68 -19.65 -10.66
N PRO A 123 12.00 -19.42 -10.77
CA PRO A 123 12.59 -18.09 -10.61
C PRO A 123 12.36 -17.11 -11.78
N ALA A 124 11.78 -17.55 -12.90
CA ALA A 124 11.65 -16.74 -14.10
C ALA A 124 10.87 -15.44 -13.86
N LEU A 125 9.75 -15.51 -13.14
CA LEU A 125 8.98 -14.32 -12.76
C LEU A 125 9.83 -13.36 -11.91
N PHE A 126 10.59 -13.89 -10.94
CA PHE A 126 11.48 -13.08 -10.13
C PHE A 126 12.56 -12.39 -10.97
N HIS A 127 13.20 -13.10 -11.90
CA HIS A 127 14.18 -12.49 -12.80
C HIS A 127 13.56 -11.42 -13.70
N LEU A 128 12.34 -11.63 -14.20
CA LEU A 128 11.59 -10.62 -14.93
C LEU A 128 11.39 -9.36 -14.06
N THR A 129 10.96 -9.53 -12.80
CA THR A 129 10.78 -8.39 -11.88
C THR A 129 12.07 -7.64 -11.55
N GLN A 130 13.23 -8.26 -11.70
CA GLN A 130 14.53 -7.59 -11.52
C GLN A 130 15.00 -6.86 -12.77
N ALA A 131 14.51 -7.25 -13.95
CA ALA A 131 14.89 -6.67 -15.23
C ALA A 131 14.12 -5.40 -15.57
N VAL A 132 13.00 -5.13 -14.90
CA VAL A 132 12.18 -3.93 -15.11
C VAL A 132 12.96 -2.67 -14.72
N SER A 133 13.12 -1.77 -15.68
CA SER A 133 13.81 -0.49 -15.53
C SER A 133 12.95 0.71 -15.94
N THR A 134 11.94 0.52 -16.80
CA THR A 134 11.09 1.61 -17.31
C THR A 134 9.62 1.44 -16.89
N LYS A 135 8.86 2.52 -17.00
CA LYS A 135 7.42 2.56 -16.70
C LYS A 135 6.64 1.62 -17.63
N GLU A 136 6.98 1.61 -18.92
CA GLU A 136 6.34 0.79 -19.94
C GLU A 136 6.54 -0.70 -19.67
N GLN A 137 7.74 -1.08 -19.20
CA GLN A 137 8.02 -2.46 -18.80
C GLN A 137 7.22 -2.87 -17.56
N ALA A 138 7.05 -1.95 -16.60
CA ALA A 138 6.22 -2.20 -15.43
C ALA A 138 4.76 -2.46 -15.82
N GLU A 139 4.21 -1.67 -16.75
CA GLU A 139 2.84 -1.78 -17.28
C GLU A 139 2.57 -3.13 -18.01
N GLN A 140 3.61 -3.86 -18.43
CA GLN A 140 3.46 -5.19 -19.03
C GLN A 140 3.38 -6.33 -17.99
N LEU A 141 3.83 -6.10 -16.75
CA LEU A 141 3.87 -7.13 -15.72
C LEU A 141 2.50 -7.74 -15.37
N PRO A 142 1.37 -7.01 -15.34
CA PRO A 142 0.06 -7.61 -15.11
C PRO A 142 -0.24 -8.78 -16.05
N GLN A 143 0.10 -8.65 -17.34
CA GLN A 143 -0.13 -9.72 -18.30
C GLN A 143 0.73 -10.96 -18.00
N ALA A 144 2.02 -10.78 -17.69
CA ALA A 144 2.91 -11.88 -17.33
C ALA A 144 2.45 -12.57 -16.03
N VAL A 145 2.08 -11.80 -15.01
CA VAL A 145 1.59 -12.34 -13.73
C VAL A 145 0.26 -13.08 -13.93
N LYS A 146 -0.67 -12.54 -14.72
CA LYS A 146 -1.92 -13.21 -15.05
C LYS A 146 -1.67 -14.57 -15.70
N GLN A 147 -0.80 -14.65 -16.70
CA GLN A 147 -0.47 -15.92 -17.35
C GLN A 147 0.20 -16.91 -16.39
N TRP A 148 1.10 -16.43 -15.53
CA TRP A 148 1.71 -17.23 -14.46
C TRP A 148 0.65 -17.87 -13.55
N ARG A 149 -0.37 -17.08 -13.17
CA ARG A 149 -1.48 -17.53 -12.32
C ARG A 149 -2.46 -18.45 -13.04
N LEU A 150 -2.75 -18.23 -14.32
CA LEU A 150 -3.58 -19.14 -15.13
C LEU A 150 -2.99 -20.56 -15.19
N LYS A 151 -1.66 -20.67 -15.21
CA LYS A 151 -0.94 -21.96 -15.10
C LYS A 151 -0.79 -22.47 -13.67
N LYS A 152 -1.43 -21.82 -12.70
CA LYS A 152 -1.43 -22.16 -11.26
C LYS A 152 -0.03 -22.17 -10.64
N LEU A 153 0.89 -21.39 -11.20
CA LEU A 153 2.23 -21.28 -10.65
C LEU A 153 2.19 -20.41 -9.38
N PRO A 154 2.91 -20.81 -8.32
CA PRO A 154 2.91 -20.08 -7.06
C PRO A 154 3.64 -18.74 -7.20
N ILE A 155 3.21 -17.76 -6.41
CA ILE A 155 3.90 -16.49 -6.20
C ILE A 155 4.10 -16.37 -4.69
N THR A 156 5.35 -16.20 -4.26
CA THR A 156 5.67 -16.06 -2.83
C THR A 156 5.46 -14.63 -2.37
N ILE A 157 5.38 -14.42 -1.05
CA ILE A 157 5.33 -13.08 -0.45
C ILE A 157 6.58 -12.28 -0.86
N PHE A 158 7.76 -12.91 -0.87
CA PHE A 158 8.99 -12.29 -1.33
C PHE A 158 8.90 -11.79 -2.78
N VAL A 159 8.39 -12.61 -3.71
CA VAL A 159 8.21 -12.19 -5.10
C VAL A 159 7.15 -11.10 -5.21
N THR A 160 6.08 -11.15 -4.42
CA THR A 160 5.07 -10.08 -4.36
C THR A 160 5.69 -8.75 -3.94
N ASN A 161 6.42 -8.72 -2.82
CA ASN A 161 7.05 -7.52 -2.30
C ASN A 161 8.05 -6.96 -3.32
N LYS A 162 8.85 -7.83 -3.96
CA LYS A 162 9.80 -7.40 -4.98
C LYS A 162 9.12 -6.86 -6.23
N LEU A 163 8.08 -7.55 -6.72
CA LEU A 163 7.29 -7.14 -7.88
C LEU A 163 6.72 -5.73 -7.68
N ILE A 164 5.97 -5.53 -6.59
CA ILE A 164 5.32 -4.25 -6.31
C ILE A 164 6.35 -3.15 -6.09
N HIS A 165 7.46 -3.46 -5.40
CA HIS A 165 8.54 -2.52 -5.24
C HIS A 165 9.13 -2.11 -6.59
N THR A 166 9.49 -3.04 -7.48
CA THR A 166 10.07 -2.65 -8.77
C THR A 166 9.08 -1.82 -9.60
N VAL A 167 7.79 -2.16 -9.57
CA VAL A 167 6.73 -1.38 -10.23
C VAL A 167 6.65 0.06 -9.70
N CYS A 168 6.67 0.25 -8.38
CA CYS A 168 6.72 1.58 -7.78
C CYS A 168 8.02 2.33 -8.11
N LYS A 169 9.17 1.62 -8.11
CA LYS A 169 10.47 2.22 -8.45
C LYS A 169 10.52 2.70 -9.90
N ALA A 170 9.86 1.99 -10.80
CA ALA A 170 9.73 2.36 -12.21
C ALA A 170 8.73 3.50 -12.48
N GLY A 171 8.11 4.09 -11.44
CA GLY A 171 7.15 5.18 -11.61
C GLY A 171 5.80 4.74 -12.19
N SER A 172 5.35 3.52 -11.83
CA SER A 172 4.05 2.98 -12.23
C SER A 172 3.20 2.50 -11.04
N PRO A 173 2.95 3.33 -10.01
CA PRO A 173 2.18 2.91 -8.84
C PRO A 173 0.72 2.56 -9.17
N GLU A 174 0.15 3.04 -10.29
CA GLU A 174 -1.14 2.58 -10.80
C GLU A 174 -1.13 1.09 -11.13
N THR A 175 -0.06 0.61 -11.77
CA THR A 175 0.11 -0.82 -12.06
C THR A 175 0.19 -1.64 -10.78
N ALA A 176 0.78 -1.08 -9.71
CA ALA A 176 0.77 -1.73 -8.40
C ALA A 176 -0.66 -1.84 -7.83
N ILE A 177 -1.51 -0.82 -8.01
CA ILE A 177 -2.92 -0.90 -7.62
C ILE A 177 -3.66 -1.95 -8.45
N GLU A 178 -3.43 -2.04 -9.76
CA GLU A 178 -4.05 -3.06 -10.61
C GLU A 178 -3.72 -4.47 -10.10
N LEU A 179 -2.42 -4.74 -9.91
CA LEU A 179 -1.90 -6.01 -9.43
C LEU A 179 -2.45 -6.39 -8.04
N LEU A 180 -2.62 -5.40 -7.15
CA LEU A 180 -3.12 -5.63 -5.80
C LEU A 180 -4.65 -5.58 -5.69
N GLY A 181 -5.34 -4.92 -6.62
CA GLY A 181 -6.79 -4.75 -6.61
C GLY A 181 -7.53 -6.01 -7.01
N ASP A 182 -6.96 -6.80 -7.93
CA ASP A 182 -7.55 -8.07 -8.39
C ASP A 182 -6.80 -9.29 -7.85
N ARG A 183 -7.15 -9.67 -6.61
CA ARG A 183 -6.59 -10.84 -5.93
C ARG A 183 -6.96 -12.15 -6.64
N GLU A 184 -8.11 -12.22 -7.31
CA GLU A 184 -8.56 -13.43 -7.99
C GLU A 184 -7.69 -13.73 -9.21
N THR A 185 -7.37 -12.69 -9.98
CA THR A 185 -6.51 -12.79 -11.17
C THR A 185 -5.04 -12.94 -10.79
N TYR A 186 -4.52 -12.07 -9.92
CA TYR A 186 -3.07 -11.97 -9.69
C TYR A 186 -2.56 -12.77 -8.49
N GLY A 187 -3.43 -13.09 -7.52
CA GLY A 187 -3.10 -13.95 -6.40
C GLY A 187 -1.92 -13.47 -5.53
N LEU A 188 -1.67 -12.16 -5.48
CA LEU A 188 -0.59 -11.56 -4.70
C LEU A 188 -0.93 -11.54 -3.20
N SER A 189 0.10 -11.49 -2.36
CA SER A 189 -0.01 -11.42 -0.89
C SER A 189 0.93 -10.34 -0.35
N PRO A 190 0.53 -9.06 -0.42
CA PRO A 190 1.35 -7.94 0.05
C PRO A 190 1.46 -7.92 1.58
N GLY A 191 2.60 -7.44 2.07
CA GLY A 191 2.79 -7.08 3.48
C GLY A 191 2.50 -5.61 3.77
N GLN A 192 2.59 -5.23 5.05
CA GLN A 192 2.37 -3.85 5.51
C GLN A 192 3.35 -2.86 4.83
N SER A 193 4.63 -3.22 4.73
CA SER A 193 5.66 -2.44 4.04
C SER A 193 5.33 -2.18 2.57
N THR A 194 4.72 -3.15 1.90
CA THR A 194 4.38 -3.08 0.48
C THR A 194 3.31 -2.03 0.28
N MET A 195 2.28 -2.00 1.13
CA MET A 195 1.25 -0.97 1.11
C MET A 195 1.82 0.43 1.38
N ARG A 196 2.71 0.57 2.38
CA ARG A 196 3.43 1.84 2.64
C ARG A 196 4.17 2.32 1.41
N ARG A 197 4.84 1.40 0.68
CA ARG A 197 5.64 1.71 -0.50
C ARG A 197 4.79 2.22 -1.65
N VAL A 198 3.64 1.58 -1.93
CA VAL A 198 2.69 2.03 -2.95
C VAL A 198 2.20 3.44 -2.65
N ILE A 199 1.75 3.70 -1.41
CA ILE A 199 1.28 5.03 -0.99
C ILE A 199 2.40 6.07 -1.13
N ARG A 200 3.62 5.76 -0.66
CA ARG A 200 4.78 6.65 -0.80
C ARG A 200 5.12 6.94 -2.26
N SER A 201 4.95 5.96 -3.15
CA SER A 201 5.18 6.13 -4.58
C SER A 201 4.24 7.17 -5.19
N PHE A 202 2.94 7.09 -4.89
CA PHE A 202 1.98 8.13 -5.31
C PHE A 202 2.34 9.51 -4.76
N VAL A 203 2.75 9.59 -3.48
CA VAL A 203 3.16 10.87 -2.88
C VAL A 203 4.39 11.46 -3.57
N LYS A 204 5.34 10.64 -4.01
CA LYS A 204 6.49 11.08 -4.82
C LYS A 204 6.02 11.64 -6.17
N GLU A 205 5.05 11.01 -6.81
CA GLU A 205 4.52 11.48 -8.10
C GLU A 205 3.72 12.78 -7.98
N ILE A 206 2.96 12.97 -6.89
CA ILE A 206 2.32 14.27 -6.60
C ILE A 206 3.38 15.37 -6.48
N ALA A 207 4.47 15.11 -5.78
CA ALA A 207 5.57 16.07 -5.62
C ALA A 207 6.29 16.38 -6.94
N ALA A 208 6.32 15.42 -7.87
CA ALA A 208 6.94 15.57 -9.18
C ALA A 208 6.00 16.17 -10.25
N SER A 209 4.70 16.22 -9.97
CA SER A 209 3.69 16.73 -10.91
C SER A 209 3.85 18.24 -11.10
N GLU A 210 3.85 18.70 -12.35
CA GLU A 210 3.92 20.13 -12.67
C GLU A 210 2.57 20.80 -12.39
N GLY A 211 2.42 21.35 -11.18
CA GLY A 211 1.25 22.14 -10.79
C GLY A 211 0.49 21.54 -9.62
N HIS A 212 0.52 22.26 -8.51
CA HIS A 212 -0.43 22.08 -7.41
C HIS A 212 -1.86 22.22 -7.95
N GLU A 213 -2.79 21.45 -7.40
CA GLU A 213 -4.21 21.46 -7.79
C GLU A 213 -4.52 21.01 -9.24
N SER A 214 -3.61 20.32 -9.91
CA SER A 214 -3.88 19.70 -11.22
C SER A 214 -4.75 18.45 -11.12
N GLU A 215 -5.50 18.14 -12.19
CA GLU A 215 -6.29 16.89 -12.28
C GLU A 215 -5.41 15.65 -12.20
N GLU A 216 -4.20 15.71 -12.77
CA GLU A 216 -3.21 14.64 -12.68
C GLU A 216 -2.78 14.40 -11.22
N ALA A 217 -2.36 15.44 -10.51
CA ALA A 217 -1.97 15.33 -9.11
C ALA A 217 -3.13 14.84 -8.22
N LEU A 218 -4.37 15.24 -8.53
CA LEU A 218 -5.56 14.73 -7.84
C LEU A 218 -5.75 13.23 -8.10
N GLY A 219 -5.58 12.77 -9.34
CA GLY A 219 -5.61 11.36 -9.69
C GLY A 219 -4.56 10.53 -8.94
N LYS A 220 -3.35 11.07 -8.78
CA LYS A 220 -2.29 10.44 -7.96
C LYS A 220 -2.65 10.40 -6.48
N LEU A 221 -3.24 11.47 -5.95
CA LEU A 221 -3.73 11.51 -4.58
C LEU A 221 -4.83 10.48 -4.34
N ASP A 222 -5.79 10.37 -5.27
CA ASP A 222 -6.83 9.32 -5.25
C ASP A 222 -6.20 7.92 -5.29
N GLY A 223 -5.14 7.73 -6.06
CA GLY A 223 -4.34 6.50 -6.05
C GLY A 223 -3.79 6.15 -4.67
N ALA A 224 -3.20 7.12 -3.96
CA ALA A 224 -2.70 6.91 -2.60
C ALA A 224 -3.81 6.46 -1.63
N PHE A 225 -5.00 7.07 -1.69
CA PHE A 225 -6.15 6.67 -0.86
C PHE A 225 -6.73 5.31 -1.27
N LYS A 226 -6.76 4.97 -2.57
CA LYS A 226 -7.13 3.63 -3.05
C LYS A 226 -6.17 2.56 -2.49
N ALA A 227 -4.87 2.85 -2.46
CA ALA A 227 -3.89 1.95 -1.86
C ALA A 227 -4.11 1.78 -0.35
N MET A 228 -4.51 2.83 0.39
CA MET A 228 -4.92 2.69 1.80
C MET A 228 -6.13 1.78 1.95
N ALA A 229 -7.15 1.91 1.08
CA ALA A 229 -8.35 1.08 1.12
C ALA A 229 -8.07 -0.42 0.89
N LEU A 230 -6.95 -0.76 0.26
CA LEU A 230 -6.52 -2.16 0.08
C LEU A 230 -5.94 -2.78 1.37
N ILE A 231 -5.53 -1.99 2.38
CA ILE A 231 -5.00 -2.51 3.65
C ILE A 231 -6.02 -3.46 4.34
N PRO A 232 -7.26 -3.03 4.64
CA PRO A 232 -8.25 -3.93 5.23
C PRO A 232 -8.66 -5.06 4.28
N TYR A 233 -8.62 -4.84 2.95
CA TYR A 233 -8.89 -5.89 1.96
C TYR A 233 -7.93 -7.08 2.07
N TYR A 234 -6.67 -6.83 2.45
CA TYR A 234 -5.67 -7.87 2.72
C TYR A 234 -5.61 -8.31 4.19
N ASN A 235 -6.53 -7.87 5.04
CA ASN A 235 -6.50 -8.07 6.51
C ASN A 235 -5.20 -7.57 7.16
N LEU A 236 -4.61 -6.51 6.60
CA LEU A 236 -3.46 -5.82 7.17
C LEU A 236 -3.93 -4.82 8.24
N LYS A 237 -3.00 -4.39 9.10
CA LYS A 237 -3.34 -3.48 10.20
C LYS A 237 -3.55 -2.07 9.68
N ALA A 238 -4.69 -1.47 10.02
CA ALA A 238 -5.04 -0.12 9.62
C ALA A 238 -4.36 0.97 10.47
N ASP A 239 -3.82 0.66 11.65
CA ASP A 239 -3.29 1.63 12.63
C ASP A 239 -1.86 2.13 12.35
N ASP A 240 -1.46 2.13 11.08
CA ASP A 240 -0.09 2.41 10.69
C ASP A 240 0.19 3.91 10.55
N ALA A 241 0.89 4.48 11.53
CA ALA A 241 1.27 5.90 11.56
C ALA A 241 1.96 6.37 10.26
N ALA A 242 2.74 5.50 9.63
CA ALA A 242 3.43 5.82 8.39
C ALA A 242 2.48 6.07 7.24
N VAL A 243 1.40 5.28 7.17
CA VAL A 243 0.38 5.38 6.12
C VAL A 243 -0.31 6.73 6.24
N TYR A 244 -0.81 7.07 7.44
CA TYR A 244 -1.46 8.37 7.70
C TYR A 244 -0.51 9.55 7.46
N ALA A 245 0.74 9.47 7.93
CA ALA A 245 1.73 10.52 7.70
C ALA A 245 1.98 10.77 6.19
N ASN A 246 2.06 9.70 5.39
CA ASN A 246 2.24 9.82 3.94
C ASN A 246 1.01 10.43 3.26
N LEU A 247 -0.21 10.06 3.66
CA LEU A 247 -1.45 10.60 3.10
C LEU A 247 -1.66 12.07 3.45
N VAL A 248 -1.37 12.47 4.70
CA VAL A 248 -1.37 13.88 5.12
C VAL A 248 -0.38 14.67 4.27
N ARG A 249 0.86 14.19 4.14
CA ARG A 249 1.89 14.83 3.32
C ARG A 249 1.47 14.93 1.85
N GLY A 250 0.97 13.85 1.25
CA GLY A 250 0.49 13.85 -0.13
C GLY A 250 -0.66 14.84 -0.35
N SER A 251 -1.58 14.93 0.60
CA SER A 251 -2.70 15.88 0.55
C SER A 251 -2.22 17.33 0.66
N LEU A 252 -1.22 17.61 1.51
CA LEU A 252 -0.61 18.94 1.61
C LEU A 252 0.22 19.31 0.37
N LEU A 253 0.90 18.33 -0.24
CA LEU A 253 1.64 18.53 -1.50
C LEU A 253 0.71 18.81 -2.69
N TYR A 254 -0.47 18.19 -2.72
CA TYR A 254 -1.49 18.51 -3.72
C TYR A 254 -1.93 19.98 -3.62
N GLY A 255 -2.08 20.49 -2.40
CA GLY A 255 -2.44 21.88 -2.13
C GLY A 255 -3.95 22.14 -2.18
N GLY A 256 -4.31 23.42 -2.20
CA GLY A 256 -5.70 23.88 -2.25
C GLY A 256 -6.57 23.53 -1.03
N GLU A 257 -7.85 23.86 -1.14
CA GLU A 257 -8.85 23.56 -0.10
C GLU A 257 -9.07 22.05 0.03
N GLU A 258 -9.06 21.32 -1.09
CA GLU A 258 -9.30 19.88 -1.10
C GLU A 258 -8.14 19.10 -0.48
N GLY A 259 -6.90 19.50 -0.72
CA GLY A 259 -5.72 18.91 -0.07
C GLY A 259 -5.73 19.13 1.44
N LEU A 260 -6.02 20.36 1.89
CA LEU A 260 -6.16 20.66 3.32
C LEU A 260 -7.30 19.85 3.95
N ARG A 261 -8.47 19.76 3.28
CA ARG A 261 -9.62 18.99 3.75
C ARG A 261 -9.27 17.51 3.94
N ARG A 262 -8.62 16.87 2.96
CA ARG A 262 -8.21 15.46 3.05
C ARG A 262 -7.14 15.25 4.12
N ALA A 263 -6.18 16.16 4.25
CA ALA A 263 -5.17 16.11 5.31
C ALA A 263 -5.79 16.19 6.70
N THR A 264 -6.76 17.08 6.90
CA THR A 264 -7.53 17.21 8.15
C THR A 264 -8.26 15.92 8.49
N VAL A 265 -9.08 15.40 7.57
CA VAL A 265 -9.86 14.18 7.82
C VAL A 265 -8.95 12.99 8.15
N THR A 266 -7.85 12.85 7.40
CA THR A 266 -6.87 11.78 7.61
C THR A 266 -6.22 11.87 8.98
N MET A 267 -5.84 13.08 9.42
CA MET A 267 -5.24 13.28 10.74
C MET A 267 -6.26 13.08 11.86
N ASP A 268 -7.50 13.54 11.70
CA ASP A 268 -8.58 13.35 12.68
C ASP A 268 -8.87 11.85 12.88
N GLU A 269 -8.92 11.07 11.79
CA GLU A 269 -9.04 9.61 11.86
C GLU A 269 -7.87 8.98 12.61
N TYR A 270 -6.63 9.40 12.31
CA TYR A 270 -5.46 8.90 13.01
C TYR A 270 -5.49 9.20 14.51
N LEU A 271 -5.90 10.41 14.91
CA LEU A 271 -6.00 10.80 16.32
C LEU A 271 -7.01 9.94 17.10
N LEU A 272 -8.10 9.52 16.45
CA LEU A 272 -9.04 8.58 17.05
C LEU A 272 -8.39 7.22 17.31
N ILE A 273 -7.67 6.69 16.32
CA ILE A 273 -6.97 5.40 16.42
C ILE A 273 -5.85 5.46 17.47
N ASP A 274 -5.07 6.54 17.50
CA ASP A 274 -3.97 6.72 18.45
C ASP A 274 -4.48 6.82 19.89
N GLY A 275 -5.66 7.42 20.10
CA GLY A 275 -6.33 7.47 21.42
C GLY A 275 -6.74 6.10 21.96
N GLU A 276 -6.95 5.11 21.09
CA GLU A 276 -7.27 3.72 21.46
C GLU A 276 -6.02 2.82 21.58
N ARG A 277 -4.83 3.36 21.28
CA ARG A 277 -3.59 2.57 21.19
C ARG A 277 -3.07 2.19 22.59
N GLU A 278 -2.87 0.89 22.81
CA GLU A 278 -2.30 0.38 24.07
C GLU A 278 -0.78 0.54 24.17
N LYS A 279 -0.08 0.39 23.03
CA LYS A 279 1.39 0.41 22.96
C LYS A 279 1.87 1.75 22.42
N PRO A 280 2.93 2.37 22.98
CA PRO A 280 3.50 3.57 22.40
C PRO A 280 4.04 3.30 20.98
N LEU A 281 4.07 4.34 20.16
CA LEU A 281 4.70 4.30 18.84
C LEU A 281 6.19 4.01 18.96
N THR A 282 6.74 3.31 17.97
CA THR A 282 8.19 3.23 17.82
C THR A 282 8.76 4.62 17.48
N PRO A 283 10.00 4.95 17.86
CA PRO A 283 10.59 6.26 17.59
C PRO A 283 10.52 6.66 16.12
N ARG A 284 10.77 5.72 15.20
CA ARG A 284 10.67 5.97 13.75
C ARG A 284 9.26 6.35 13.32
N ARG A 285 8.24 5.66 13.83
CA ARG A 285 6.83 5.95 13.50
C ARG A 285 6.36 7.25 14.12
N ALA A 286 6.79 7.54 15.35
CA ALA A 286 6.57 8.83 15.99
C ALA A 286 7.20 9.97 15.17
N ALA A 287 8.40 9.79 14.63
CA ALA A 287 9.07 10.81 13.82
C ALA A 287 8.31 11.12 12.53
N GLU A 288 7.82 10.08 11.84
CA GLU A 288 7.05 10.22 10.60
C GLU A 288 5.75 11.01 10.85
N ILE A 289 5.00 10.69 11.90
CA ILE A 289 3.74 11.39 12.18
C ILE A 289 3.96 12.80 12.74
N VAL A 290 5.00 13.02 13.54
CA VAL A 290 5.38 14.36 14.03
C VAL A 290 5.73 15.29 12.87
N ALA A 291 6.51 14.81 11.89
CA ALA A 291 6.84 15.61 10.72
C ALA A 291 5.59 15.99 9.91
N ALA A 292 4.65 15.06 9.74
CA ALA A 292 3.39 15.32 9.05
C ALA A 292 2.47 16.28 9.83
N SER A 293 2.39 16.13 11.15
CA SER A 293 1.56 17.00 11.99
C SER A 293 2.08 18.43 12.08
N GLU A 294 3.40 18.62 12.07
CA GLU A 294 4.01 19.95 12.00
C GLU A 294 3.71 20.65 10.68
N GLN A 295 3.75 19.93 9.56
CA GLN A 295 3.37 20.48 8.25
C GLN A 295 1.88 20.87 8.22
N LEU A 296 1.00 20.02 8.75
CA LEU A 296 -0.43 20.31 8.83
C LEU A 296 -0.74 21.47 9.78
N THR A 297 0.01 21.58 10.88
CA THR A 297 -0.11 22.71 11.82
C THR A 297 0.20 24.04 11.13
N LYS A 298 1.29 24.11 10.36
CA LYS A 298 1.64 25.30 9.57
C LYS A 298 0.54 25.64 8.55
N ALA A 299 -0.05 24.62 7.92
CA ALA A 299 -1.15 24.81 6.99
C ALA A 299 -2.41 25.38 7.68
N TYR A 300 -2.76 24.91 8.88
CA TYR A 300 -3.84 25.48 9.68
C TYR A 300 -3.58 26.94 10.06
N GLU A 301 -2.36 27.26 10.50
CA GLU A 301 -1.98 28.64 10.84
C GLU A 301 -2.09 29.57 9.63
N ALA A 302 -1.63 29.13 8.46
CA ALA A 302 -1.76 29.87 7.21
C ALA A 302 -3.23 30.10 6.80
N ASN A 303 -4.13 29.17 7.13
CA ASN A 303 -5.57 29.29 6.88
C ASN A 303 -6.32 30.06 7.98
N GLY A 304 -5.66 30.46 9.07
CA GLY A 304 -6.27 31.15 10.21
C GLY A 304 -6.99 30.23 11.22
N ASP A 305 -6.85 28.90 11.09
CA ASP A 305 -7.47 27.90 11.95
C ASP A 305 -6.64 27.63 13.23
N THR A 306 -6.41 28.66 14.04
CA THR A 306 -5.54 28.60 15.24
C THR A 306 -5.96 27.53 16.25
N ASN A 307 -7.27 27.32 16.42
CA ASN A 307 -7.80 26.30 17.35
C ASN A 307 -7.38 24.88 16.96
N LYS A 308 -7.40 24.55 15.66
CA LYS A 308 -6.97 23.23 15.17
C LYS A 308 -5.47 23.07 15.27
N ALA A 309 -4.72 24.13 14.94
CA ALA A 309 -3.26 24.15 15.07
C ALA A 309 -2.83 23.90 16.53
N ASP A 310 -3.41 24.60 17.49
CA ASP A 310 -3.07 24.46 18.91
C ASP A 310 -3.46 23.10 19.48
N ASN A 311 -4.56 22.50 19.01
CA ASN A 311 -4.91 21.14 19.40
C ASN A 311 -3.89 20.13 18.87
N LEU A 312 -3.53 20.22 17.58
CA LEU A 312 -2.58 19.31 16.95
C LEU A 312 -1.17 19.43 17.54
N LYS A 313 -0.74 20.63 17.96
CA LYS A 313 0.53 20.84 18.66
C LYS A 313 0.63 20.02 19.96
N LYS A 314 -0.44 19.93 20.74
CA LYS A 314 -0.45 19.14 21.99
C LYS A 314 -0.20 17.66 21.73
N HIS A 315 -0.85 17.09 20.72
CA HIS A 315 -0.61 15.71 20.30
C HIS A 315 0.81 15.51 19.76
N THR A 316 1.30 16.48 18.97
CA THR A 316 2.67 16.46 18.44
C THR A 316 3.71 16.44 19.57
N GLU A 317 3.54 17.23 20.62
CA GLU A 317 4.39 17.22 21.81
C GLU A 317 4.34 15.88 22.56
N GLN A 318 3.17 15.22 22.60
CA GLN A 318 3.05 13.89 23.18
C GLN A 318 3.86 12.86 22.39
N TRP A 319 3.75 12.84 21.06
CA TRP A 319 4.52 11.91 20.22
C TRP A 319 6.03 12.18 20.26
N ARG A 320 6.45 13.45 20.39
CA ARG A 320 7.87 13.80 20.58
C ARG A 320 8.48 13.20 21.85
N LYS A 321 7.69 12.91 22.89
CA LYS A 321 8.19 12.23 24.10
C LYS A 321 8.52 10.76 23.85
N SER A 322 8.05 10.19 22.74
CA SER A 322 8.34 8.82 22.30
C SER A 322 9.52 8.72 21.33
N LEU A 323 10.14 9.86 20.96
CA LEU A 323 11.39 9.93 20.20
C LEU A 323 12.60 9.78 21.14
#